data_AF-A0A533TUC9-F1
#
_entry.id   AF-A0A533TUC9-F1
#
_cell.length_a   1.000
_cell.length_b   1.000
_cell.length_c   1.000
_cell.angle_alpha   90.00
_cell.angle_beta   90.00
_cell.angle_gamma   90.00
#
_symmetry.space_group_name_H-M   'P 1'
#
loop_
_entity.id
_entity.type
_entity.pdbx_description
1 polymer ?
#
loop_
_entity_poly.entity_id
_entity_poly.type
_entity_poly.pdbx_seq_one_letter_code
_entity_poly.pdbx_strand_id
1 'polypeptide(L)'
;MTHEKNILNRSLLAILIIFSFIASISFLSLYTSGNETALSRISPVNIDTKKAENPFFVTRGTASYYADDFHGHKTANGETFDMHELTAAHRFLPFGTSVKVTNLMNGKGVIVRINDRGPYIKGRIIDLSAGAAKRLGIMQNGIVKVKLEAYTPKS
;
A
#
# COMPACT_ATOMS: atom_id res chain seq x y z
N MET A 1 59.41 1.63 30.11
CA MET A 1 58.72 2.92 29.84
C MET A 1 57.59 2.84 28.79
N THR A 2 57.38 1.70 28.12
CA THR A 2 56.31 1.49 27.10
C THR A 2 55.07 0.77 27.64
N HIS A 3 55.20 0.00 28.72
CA HIS A 3 54.09 -0.80 29.28
C HIS A 3 53.08 0.03 30.10
N GLU A 4 53.52 1.11 30.75
CA GLU A 4 52.67 2.03 31.52
C GLU A 4 51.75 2.87 30.63
N LYS A 5 52.25 3.30 29.46
CA LYS A 5 51.50 4.14 28.50
C LYS A 5 50.29 3.40 27.91
N ASN A 6 50.39 2.07 27.72
CA ASN A 6 49.29 1.25 27.20
C ASN A 6 48.16 1.06 28.22
N ILE A 7 48.46 1.07 29.51
CA ILE A 7 47.46 0.98 30.59
C ILE A 7 46.72 2.31 30.71
N LEU A 8 47.45 3.43 30.61
CA LEU A 8 46.87 4.78 30.65
C LEU A 8 45.87 5.01 29.50
N ASN A 9 46.22 4.60 28.28
CA ASN A 9 45.37 4.79 27.09
C ASN A 9 44.10 3.93 27.12
N ARG A 10 44.16 2.73 27.70
CA ARG A 10 42.99 1.83 27.86
C ARG A 10 42.05 2.32 28.94
N SER A 11 42.57 2.90 30.02
CA SER A 11 41.77 3.54 31.08
C SER A 11 41.07 4.81 30.58
N LEU A 12 41.76 5.66 29.79
CA LEU A 12 41.16 6.85 29.19
C LEU A 12 40.00 6.50 28.25
N LEU A 13 40.15 5.46 27.42
CA LEU A 13 39.12 5.01 26.50
C LEU A 13 37.88 4.48 27.23
N ALA A 14 38.06 3.76 28.35
CA ALA A 14 36.96 3.29 29.18
C ALA A 14 36.19 4.45 29.85
N ILE A 15 36.90 5.49 30.32
CA ILE A 15 36.30 6.69 30.92
C ILE A 15 35.46 7.46 29.89
N LEU A 16 35.92 7.61 28.65
CA LEU A 16 35.16 8.27 27.56
C LEU A 16 33.86 7.52 27.18
N ILE A 17 33.88 6.19 27.23
CA ILE A 17 32.68 5.37 26.99
C ILE A 17 31.65 5.55 28.13
N ILE A 18 32.10 5.64 29.38
CA ILE A 18 31.21 5.86 30.53
C ILE A 18 30.58 7.27 30.48
N PHE A 19 31.36 8.31 30.15
CA PHE A 19 30.83 9.68 30.01
C PHE A 19 29.83 9.83 28.86
N SER A 20 30.00 9.13 27.74
CA SER A 20 29.03 9.13 26.64
C SER A 20 27.73 8.39 26.99
N PHE A 21 27.80 7.34 27.82
CA PHE A 21 26.61 6.59 28.27
C PHE A 21 25.77 7.38 29.30
N ILE A 22 26.42 8.11 30.22
CA ILE A 22 25.74 8.95 31.22
C ILE A 22 25.01 10.12 30.55
N ALA A 23 25.60 10.75 29.54
CA ALA A 23 24.95 11.85 28.80
C ALA A 23 23.67 11.40 28.08
N SER A 24 23.63 10.17 27.53
CA SER A 24 22.42 9.61 26.91
C SER A 24 21.30 9.26 27.90
N ILE A 25 21.64 8.82 29.12
CA ILE A 25 20.64 8.51 30.15
C ILE A 25 19.98 9.80 30.67
N SER A 26 20.75 10.87 30.88
CA SER A 26 20.21 12.17 31.29
C SER A 26 19.37 12.84 30.19
N PHE A 27 19.70 12.62 28.91
CA PHE A 27 18.93 13.18 27.78
C PHE A 27 17.58 12.48 27.57
N LEU A 28 17.48 11.19 27.91
CA LEU A 28 16.21 10.44 27.84
C LEU A 28 15.21 10.86 28.93
N SER A 29 15.71 11.33 30.08
CA SER A 29 14.86 11.77 31.20
C SER A 29 14.18 13.13 30.96
N LEU A 30 14.62 13.92 29.97
CA LEU A 30 14.01 15.21 29.64
C LEU A 30 12.88 15.11 28.60
N TYR A 31 12.73 13.95 27.93
CA TYR A 31 11.63 13.70 27.01
C TYR A 31 10.36 13.19 27.71
N THR A 32 10.46 12.76 28.97
CA THR A 32 9.37 12.14 29.73
C THR A 32 8.81 13.08 30.82
N SER A 33 8.71 14.39 30.56
CA SER A 33 8.11 15.34 31.52
C SER A 33 7.27 16.44 30.85
N GLY A 34 6.50 16.07 29.84
CA GLY A 34 5.63 17.04 29.17
C GLY A 34 4.50 16.42 28.37
N ASN A 35 3.48 15.87 29.05
CA ASN A 35 2.08 15.75 28.55
C ASN A 35 1.10 14.93 29.43
N GLU A 36 1.39 14.66 30.71
CA GLU A 36 0.47 13.91 31.60
C GLU A 36 -0.88 14.60 31.88
N THR A 37 -1.05 15.89 31.57
CA THR A 37 -2.29 16.66 31.84
C THR A 37 -3.27 16.76 30.68
N ALA A 38 -2.98 16.16 29.51
CA ALA A 38 -3.88 16.21 28.34
C ALA A 38 -4.73 14.94 28.11
N LEU A 39 -4.54 13.87 28.90
CA LEU A 39 -5.16 12.56 28.65
C LEU A 39 -6.40 12.24 29.50
N SER A 40 -6.82 13.12 30.42
CA SER A 40 -8.01 12.88 31.26
C SER A 40 -9.31 13.55 30.76
N ARG A 41 -9.27 14.27 29.62
CA ARG A 41 -10.45 14.91 29.00
C ARG A 41 -10.85 14.37 27.64
N ILE A 42 -10.14 13.35 27.15
CA ILE A 42 -10.59 12.61 25.98
C ILE A 42 -11.55 11.56 26.52
N SER A 43 -12.85 11.88 26.53
CA SER A 43 -13.91 10.87 26.48
C SER A 43 -13.45 9.77 25.52
N PRO A 44 -13.69 8.48 25.76
CA PRO A 44 -13.33 7.45 24.79
C PRO A 44 -14.05 7.80 23.48
N VAL A 45 -13.33 8.45 22.58
CA VAL A 45 -13.69 8.47 21.18
C VAL A 45 -13.63 6.99 20.88
N ASN A 46 -14.79 6.39 20.70
CA ASN A 46 -14.92 5.11 20.06
C ASN A 46 -14.39 5.34 18.65
N ILE A 47 -13.05 5.33 18.52
CA ILE A 47 -12.35 5.18 17.27
C ILE A 47 -12.74 3.77 16.87
N ASP A 48 -13.88 3.68 16.19
CA ASP A 48 -14.21 2.61 15.30
C ASP A 48 -12.98 2.47 14.41
N THR A 49 -12.11 1.55 14.81
CA THR A 49 -10.80 1.31 14.22
C THR A 49 -11.07 0.66 12.90
N LYS A 50 -11.48 1.47 11.92
CA LYS A 50 -11.73 1.21 10.50
C LYS A 50 -11.30 -0.22 10.15
N LYS A 51 -12.18 -1.18 10.46
CA LYS A 51 -11.88 -2.61 10.41
C LYS A 51 -11.30 -2.84 9.02
N ALA A 52 -10.05 -3.27 8.94
CA ALA A 52 -9.46 -3.63 7.66
C ALA A 52 -10.32 -4.76 7.10
N GLU A 53 -11.21 -4.44 6.18
CA GLU A 53 -12.14 -5.43 5.63
C GLU A 53 -11.31 -6.51 4.95
N ASN A 54 -11.49 -7.75 5.39
CA ASN A 54 -10.85 -8.87 4.72
C ASN A 54 -11.42 -8.97 3.31
N PRO A 55 -10.58 -9.19 2.27
CA PRO A 55 -11.09 -9.34 0.92
C PRO A 55 -11.95 -10.61 0.84
N PHE A 56 -13.16 -10.51 0.28
CA PHE A 56 -14.05 -11.67 0.10
C PHE A 56 -13.60 -12.56 -1.06
N PHE A 57 -12.75 -12.04 -1.93
CA PHE A 57 -12.21 -12.76 -3.09
C PHE A 57 -10.74 -12.39 -3.30
N VAL A 58 -9.90 -13.42 -3.43
CA VAL A 58 -8.48 -13.27 -3.73
C VAL A 58 -8.10 -14.24 -4.84
N THR A 59 -7.47 -13.73 -5.89
CA THR A 59 -7.00 -14.58 -6.99
C THR A 59 -5.71 -14.04 -7.61
N ARG A 60 -5.04 -14.87 -8.42
CA ARG A 60 -3.86 -14.50 -9.20
C ARG A 60 -4.06 -14.91 -10.66
N GLY A 61 -3.50 -14.11 -11.56
CA GLY A 61 -3.64 -14.31 -12.99
C GLY A 61 -2.90 -13.22 -13.76
N THR A 62 -3.23 -13.03 -15.04
CA THR A 62 -2.69 -11.90 -15.81
C THR A 62 -3.68 -10.74 -15.88
N ALA A 63 -3.13 -9.53 -15.90
CA ALA A 63 -3.86 -8.32 -16.24
C ALA A 63 -3.42 -7.82 -17.62
N SER A 64 -4.33 -7.15 -18.33
CA SER A 64 -3.98 -6.23 -19.40
C SER A 64 -4.72 -4.91 -19.21
N TYR A 65 -4.74 -4.05 -20.24
CA TYR A 65 -5.53 -2.84 -20.24
C TYR A 65 -6.17 -2.62 -21.62
N TYR A 66 -7.28 -1.88 -21.64
CA TYR A 66 -8.03 -1.58 -22.86
C TYR A 66 -7.25 -0.67 -23.82
N ALA A 67 -7.47 -0.86 -25.12
CA ALA A 67 -7.00 0.08 -26.14
C ALA A 67 -7.78 1.41 -26.07
N ASP A 68 -7.17 2.48 -26.58
CA ASP A 68 -7.74 3.84 -26.52
C ASP A 68 -9.07 3.95 -27.31
N ASP A 69 -9.25 3.11 -28.34
CA ASP A 69 -10.45 3.04 -29.20
C ASP A 69 -11.75 2.73 -28.46
N PHE A 70 -11.70 2.26 -27.21
CA PHE A 70 -12.90 2.02 -26.41
C PHE A 70 -13.42 3.28 -25.73
N HIS A 71 -12.62 4.36 -25.65
CA HIS A 71 -13.00 5.58 -24.94
C HIS A 71 -14.31 6.17 -25.49
N GLY A 72 -15.23 6.52 -24.58
CA GLY A 72 -16.55 7.05 -24.95
C GLY A 72 -17.60 5.99 -25.30
N HIS A 73 -17.24 4.71 -25.42
CA HIS A 73 -18.20 3.62 -25.63
C HIS A 73 -18.92 3.23 -24.33
N LYS A 74 -20.06 2.53 -24.45
CA LYS A 74 -20.76 1.99 -23.30
C LYS A 74 -20.09 0.72 -22.79
N THR A 75 -19.89 0.66 -21.48
CA THR A 75 -19.48 -0.55 -20.75
C THR A 75 -20.68 -1.46 -20.50
N ALA A 76 -20.43 -2.69 -20.06
CA ALA A 76 -21.47 -3.66 -19.75
C ALA A 76 -22.42 -3.25 -18.61
N ASN A 77 -22.05 -2.27 -17.77
CA ASN A 77 -22.97 -1.73 -16.76
C ASN A 77 -23.74 -0.47 -17.23
N GLY A 78 -23.54 -0.03 -18.49
CA GLY A 78 -24.21 1.13 -19.09
C GLY A 78 -23.50 2.47 -18.90
N GLU A 79 -22.43 2.53 -18.10
CA GLU A 79 -21.59 3.72 -17.98
C GLU A 79 -20.81 3.97 -19.29
N THR A 80 -20.53 5.25 -19.57
CA THR A 80 -19.58 5.62 -20.63
C THR A 80 -18.17 5.35 -20.13
N PHE A 81 -17.38 4.60 -20.90
CA PHE A 81 -16.01 4.26 -20.55
C PHE A 81 -15.08 5.48 -20.66
N ASP A 82 -14.48 5.85 -19.53
CA ASP A 82 -13.36 6.80 -19.48
C ASP A 82 -12.04 6.04 -19.26
N MET A 83 -11.13 6.15 -20.22
CA MET A 83 -9.83 5.49 -20.15
C MET A 83 -8.93 6.05 -19.04
N HIS A 84 -9.21 7.26 -18.54
CA HIS A 84 -8.44 7.93 -17.50
C HIS A 84 -8.93 7.62 -16.07
N GLU A 85 -10.16 7.09 -15.92
CA GLU A 85 -10.69 6.66 -14.63
C GLU A 85 -9.98 5.42 -14.08
N LEU A 86 -10.25 5.07 -12.82
CA LEU A 86 -9.73 3.86 -12.18
C LEU A 86 -10.78 2.74 -12.20
N THR A 87 -11.04 2.25 -13.40
CA THR A 87 -12.04 1.23 -13.69
C THR A 87 -11.41 -0.01 -14.31
N ALA A 88 -12.15 -1.12 -14.29
CA ALA A 88 -11.72 -2.37 -14.87
C ALA A 88 -12.90 -3.28 -15.25
N ALA A 89 -12.62 -4.20 -16.16
CA ALA A 89 -13.49 -5.32 -16.47
C ALA A 89 -13.09 -6.59 -15.73
N HIS A 90 -14.11 -7.28 -15.21
CA HIS A 90 -13.98 -8.60 -14.63
C HIS A 90 -15.20 -9.47 -14.99
N ARG A 91 -14.97 -10.77 -15.17
CA ARG A 91 -15.97 -11.71 -15.72
C ARG A 91 -17.20 -11.84 -14.82
N PHE A 92 -16.97 -11.96 -13.53
CA PHE A 92 -17.99 -12.39 -12.56
C PHE A 92 -18.09 -11.52 -11.31
N LEU A 93 -17.21 -10.52 -11.14
CA LEU A 93 -17.31 -9.68 -9.94
C LEU A 93 -18.51 -8.74 -10.13
N PRO A 94 -19.34 -8.53 -9.09
CA PRO A 94 -20.44 -7.58 -9.16
C PRO A 94 -19.94 -6.20 -9.59
N PHE A 95 -20.75 -5.49 -10.38
CA PHE A 95 -20.44 -4.10 -10.70
C PHE A 95 -20.37 -3.26 -9.41
N GLY A 96 -19.50 -2.25 -9.39
CA GLY A 96 -19.24 -1.43 -8.20
C GLY A 96 -18.25 -2.05 -7.21
N THR A 97 -17.84 -3.32 -7.40
CA THR A 97 -16.85 -3.97 -6.53
C THR A 97 -15.52 -3.22 -6.59
N SER A 98 -14.94 -2.92 -5.42
CA SER A 98 -13.61 -2.36 -5.31
C SER A 98 -12.57 -3.47 -5.30
N VAL A 99 -11.60 -3.40 -6.22
CA VAL A 99 -10.56 -4.41 -6.35
C VAL A 99 -9.19 -3.75 -6.24
N LYS A 100 -8.40 -4.17 -5.26
CA LYS A 100 -6.97 -3.87 -5.23
C LYS A 100 -6.25 -4.82 -6.16
N VAL A 101 -5.59 -4.25 -7.16
CA VAL A 101 -4.78 -4.95 -8.15
C VAL A 101 -3.33 -4.71 -7.80
N THR A 102 -2.57 -5.76 -7.53
CA THR A 102 -1.14 -5.68 -7.22
C THR A 102 -0.33 -6.34 -8.32
N ASN A 103 0.59 -5.60 -8.93
CA ASN A 103 1.54 -6.14 -9.90
C ASN A 103 2.64 -6.90 -9.16
N LEU A 104 2.77 -8.20 -9.47
CA LEU A 104 3.67 -9.10 -8.76
C LEU A 104 5.15 -8.90 -9.13
N MET A 105 5.46 -8.18 -10.21
CA MET A 105 6.83 -7.93 -10.65
C MET A 105 7.44 -6.70 -9.96
N ASN A 106 6.65 -5.64 -9.72
CA ASN A 106 7.15 -4.37 -9.19
C ASN A 106 6.55 -4.00 -7.81
N GLY A 107 5.61 -4.80 -7.30
CA GLY A 107 4.95 -4.57 -6.00
C GLY A 107 3.95 -3.40 -5.97
N LYS A 108 3.76 -2.67 -7.08
CA LYS A 108 2.82 -1.55 -7.15
C LYS A 108 1.38 -2.05 -7.08
N GLY A 109 0.52 -1.26 -6.45
CA GLY A 109 -0.91 -1.54 -6.33
C GLY A 109 -1.78 -0.38 -6.77
N VAL A 110 -2.96 -0.68 -7.32
CA VAL A 110 -4.00 0.29 -7.64
C VAL A 110 -5.35 -0.28 -7.24
N ILE A 111 -6.25 0.57 -6.71
CA ILE A 111 -7.65 0.18 -6.46
C ILE A 111 -8.47 0.63 -7.67
N VAL A 112 -9.27 -0.28 -8.20
CA VAL A 112 -10.18 -0.03 -9.33
C VAL A 112 -11.60 -0.44 -8.96
N ARG A 113 -12.57 0.14 -9.66
CA ARG A 113 -13.98 -0.24 -9.59
C ARG A 113 -14.33 -1.12 -10.79
N ILE A 114 -15.05 -2.21 -10.57
CA ILE A 114 -15.57 -3.03 -11.67
C ILE A 114 -16.79 -2.35 -12.29
N ASN A 115 -16.70 -1.96 -13.56
CA ASN A 115 -17.83 -1.40 -14.32
C ASN A 115 -18.08 -2.11 -15.65
N ASP A 116 -17.23 -3.08 -16.02
CA ASP A 116 -17.34 -3.74 -17.31
C ASP A 116 -17.12 -5.27 -17.22
N ARG A 117 -17.35 -5.98 -18.33
CA ARG A 117 -17.28 -7.45 -18.44
C ARG A 117 -16.18 -7.90 -19.39
N GLY A 118 -15.68 -9.11 -19.11
CA GLY A 118 -14.44 -9.64 -19.68
C GLY A 118 -13.37 -9.75 -18.59
N PRO A 119 -12.11 -10.04 -18.93
CA PRO A 119 -11.63 -10.53 -20.22
C PRO A 119 -12.19 -11.91 -20.58
N TYR A 120 -12.39 -12.15 -21.88
CA TYR A 120 -12.79 -13.45 -22.41
C TYR A 120 -11.63 -14.33 -22.88
N ILE A 121 -10.40 -13.91 -22.60
CA ILE A 121 -9.16 -14.62 -22.94
C ILE A 121 -8.72 -15.49 -21.77
N LYS A 122 -8.38 -16.75 -22.05
CA LYS A 122 -7.94 -17.72 -21.03
C LYS A 122 -6.69 -17.22 -20.29
N GLY A 123 -6.72 -17.29 -18.96
CA GLY A 123 -5.61 -16.91 -18.09
C GLY A 123 -5.55 -15.42 -17.71
N ARG A 124 -6.25 -14.55 -18.46
CA ARG A 124 -6.43 -13.14 -18.11
C ARG A 124 -7.62 -13.00 -17.19
N ILE A 125 -7.43 -12.27 -16.09
CA ILE A 125 -8.42 -12.18 -15.03
C ILE A 125 -8.99 -10.77 -14.88
N ILE A 126 -8.30 -9.75 -15.40
CA ILE A 126 -8.75 -8.37 -15.34
C ILE A 126 -8.20 -7.56 -16.52
N ASP A 127 -9.03 -6.68 -17.09
CA ASP A 127 -8.60 -5.66 -18.04
C ASP A 127 -8.82 -4.29 -17.41
N LEU A 128 -7.73 -3.51 -17.30
CA LEU A 128 -7.71 -2.21 -16.64
C LEU A 128 -7.99 -1.07 -17.62
N SER A 129 -8.47 0.06 -17.12
CA SER A 129 -8.35 1.32 -17.86
C SER A 129 -6.86 1.73 -18.04
N ALA A 130 -6.59 2.60 -19.00
CA ALA A 130 -5.24 3.14 -19.21
C ALA A 130 -4.74 3.93 -17.98
N GLY A 131 -5.63 4.66 -17.29
CA GLY A 131 -5.33 5.37 -16.05
C GLY A 131 -4.88 4.44 -14.93
N ALA A 132 -5.57 3.30 -14.75
CA ALA A 132 -5.18 2.28 -13.79
C ALA A 132 -3.88 1.57 -14.18
N ALA A 133 -3.72 1.23 -15.46
CA ALA A 133 -2.52 0.60 -16.00
C ALA A 133 -1.26 1.47 -15.82
N LYS A 134 -1.38 2.79 -16.02
CA LYS A 134 -0.33 3.77 -15.77
C LYS A 134 0.10 3.78 -14.30
N ARG A 135 -0.85 3.79 -13.37
CA ARG A 135 -0.55 3.75 -11.91
C ARG A 135 0.08 2.42 -11.48
N LEU A 136 -0.40 1.32 -12.07
CA LEU A 136 0.14 -0.02 -11.82
C LEU A 136 1.53 -0.23 -12.44
N GLY A 137 1.91 0.63 -13.39
CA GLY A 137 3.21 0.60 -14.06
C GLY A 137 3.33 -0.53 -15.07
N ILE A 138 2.30 -0.73 -15.91
CA ILE A 138 2.26 -1.84 -16.89
C ILE A 138 2.20 -1.36 -18.35
N MET A 139 2.19 -0.05 -18.59
CA MET A 139 2.03 0.54 -19.93
C MET A 139 3.05 0.02 -20.95
N GLN A 140 4.28 -0.30 -20.52
CA GLN A 140 5.33 -0.81 -21.41
C GLN A 140 5.25 -2.32 -21.63
N ASN A 141 4.80 -3.08 -20.62
CA ASN A 141 4.75 -4.54 -20.69
C ASN A 141 3.48 -5.06 -21.38
N GLY A 142 2.38 -4.29 -21.35
CA GLY A 142 1.07 -4.69 -21.88
C GLY A 142 0.34 -5.69 -20.98
N ILE A 143 1.01 -6.81 -20.66
CA ILE A 143 0.47 -7.93 -19.90
C ILE A 143 1.40 -8.26 -18.73
N VAL A 144 0.86 -8.34 -17.52
CA VAL A 144 1.64 -8.67 -16.32
C VAL A 144 0.90 -9.64 -15.39
N LYS A 145 1.64 -10.33 -14.51
CA LYS A 145 1.04 -11.14 -13.45
C LYS A 145 0.59 -10.25 -12.29
N VAL A 146 -0.64 -10.45 -11.83
CA VAL A 146 -1.24 -9.67 -10.75
C VAL A 146 -1.88 -10.55 -9.68
N LYS A 147 -2.02 -9.98 -8.48
CA LYS A 147 -2.94 -10.44 -7.44
C LYS A 147 -4.13 -9.49 -7.37
N LEU A 148 -5.34 -10.04 -7.31
CA LEU A 148 -6.57 -9.29 -7.04
C LEU A 148 -7.02 -9.55 -5.61
N GLU A 149 -7.45 -8.50 -4.94
CA GLU A 149 -8.12 -8.54 -3.63
C GLU A 149 -9.40 -7.71 -3.76
N ALA A 150 -10.57 -8.36 -3.71
CA ALA A 150 -11.86 -7.68 -3.86
C ALA A 150 -12.52 -7.43 -2.50
N TYR A 151 -13.11 -6.25 -2.37
CA TYR A 151 -13.72 -5.75 -1.15
C TYR A 151 -15.17 -5.35 -1.42
N THR A 152 -16.00 -5.49 -0.40
CA THR A 152 -17.41 -5.11 -0.45
C THR A 152 -17.52 -3.63 -0.84
N PRO A 153 -18.46 -3.24 -1.72
CA PRO A 153 -18.73 -1.83 -1.97
C PRO A 153 -19.08 -1.13 -0.66
N LYS A 154 -18.49 0.04 -0.41
CA LYS A 154 -18.88 0.86 0.74
C LYS A 154 -20.27 1.43 0.47
N SER A 155 -21.22 1.11 1.34
CA SER A 155 -22.56 1.70 1.39
C SER A 155 -22.50 3.19 1.70
#